data_AF-A0A1I8PKT2-F1
#
_entry.id   AF-A0A1I8PKT2-F1
#
_cell.length_a   1.000
_cell.length_b   1.000
_cell.length_c   1.000
_cell.angle_alpha   90.00
_cell.angle_beta   90.00
_cell.angle_gamma   90.00
#
_symmetry.space_group_name_H-M   'P 1'
#
loop_
_entity.id
_entity.type
_entity.pdbx_description
1 polymer ?
#
loop_
_entity_poly.entity_id
_entity_poly.type
_entity_poly.pdbx_seq_one_letter_code
_entity_poly.pdbx_strand_id
1 'polypeptide(L)'
;MTIADSLHYIAVGNPLSKFTMNAANSLLGRSSAMRSASNLNTVNASLMSGNLVKAMPPLWELAGHNRNFVRLAGLSGAAAVILGAIGSHNAKFKDNAEMRAVFDTANRFHFFHSIALMGIPLARYPMVTGSLMLVGMSLFSGCLYYRAFTGNKPPFARMAPMGGTLLIVAWLSLLL
;
A
#
# COMPACT_ATOMS: atom_id res chain seq x y z
N MET A 1 -10.17 4.55 49.58
CA MET A 1 -11.05 5.36 48.72
C MET A 1 -12.46 5.21 49.25
N THR A 2 -13.07 6.31 49.71
CA THR A 2 -14.43 6.23 50.28
C THR A 2 -15.46 6.12 49.15
N ILE A 3 -16.65 5.56 49.43
CA ILE A 3 -17.74 5.46 48.44
C ILE A 3 -18.14 6.86 47.92
N ALA A 4 -17.99 7.89 48.76
CA ALA A 4 -18.19 9.29 48.38
C ALA A 4 -17.18 9.76 47.32
N ASP A 5 -15.90 9.40 47.44
CA ASP A 5 -14.86 9.74 46.46
C ASP A 5 -15.13 9.08 45.11
N SER A 6 -15.60 7.83 45.11
CA SER A 6 -15.95 7.08 43.90
C SER A 6 -17.16 7.69 43.18
N LEU A 7 -18.18 8.11 43.93
CA LEU A 7 -19.36 8.78 43.35
C LEU A 7 -19.01 10.16 42.78
N HIS A 8 -18.13 10.91 43.44
CA HIS A 8 -17.64 12.19 42.94
C HIS A 8 -16.84 12.02 41.63
N TYR A 9 -16.02 10.97 41.53
CA TYR A 9 -15.25 10.69 40.32
C TYR A 9 -16.13 10.27 39.13
N ILE A 10 -17.22 9.53 39.39
CA ILE A 10 -18.18 9.11 38.36
C ILE A 10 -19.02 10.30 37.89
N ALA A 11 -19.49 11.14 38.82
CA ALA A 11 -20.38 12.25 38.52
C ALA A 11 -19.66 13.47 37.89
N VAL A 12 -18.43 13.77 38.33
CA VAL A 12 -17.72 15.01 37.99
C VAL A 12 -16.29 14.77 37.47
N GLY A 13 -15.67 13.66 37.88
CA GLY A 13 -14.29 13.33 37.49
C GLY A 13 -14.14 12.78 36.08
N ASN A 14 -15.19 12.19 35.50
CA ASN A 14 -15.16 11.54 34.19
C ASN A 14 -14.95 12.57 33.07
N PRO A 15 -14.04 12.34 32.11
CA PRO A 15 -13.81 13.23 30.96
C PRO A 15 -15.08 13.61 30.19
N LEU A 16 -16.09 12.73 30.14
CA LEU A 16 -17.39 13.04 29.52
C LEU A 16 -18.17 14.10 30.30
N SER A 17 -18.16 14.07 31.63
CA SER A 17 -18.84 15.07 32.47
C SER A 17 -18.15 16.43 32.40
N LYS A 18 -16.80 16.45 32.33
CA LYS A 18 -16.03 17.69 32.15
C LYS A 18 -16.28 18.30 30.78
N PHE A 19 -16.40 17.46 29.74
CA PHE A 19 -16.78 17.92 28.41
C PHE A 19 -18.18 18.53 28.39
N THR A 20 -19.17 17.86 28.98
CA THR A 20 -20.55 18.39 29.03
C THR A 20 -20.67 19.63 29.90
N MET A 21 -19.97 19.71 31.04
CA MET A 21 -19.92 20.89 31.89
C MET A 21 -19.21 22.07 31.22
N ASN A 22 -18.10 21.84 30.53
CA ASN A 22 -17.42 22.89 29.77
C ASN A 22 -18.24 23.34 28.54
N ALA A 23 -18.93 22.41 27.87
CA ALA A 23 -19.89 22.72 26.82
C ALA A 23 -21.08 23.54 27.35
N ALA A 24 -21.65 23.18 28.51
CA ALA A 24 -22.75 23.90 29.14
C ALA A 24 -22.31 25.30 29.62
N ASN A 25 -21.16 25.42 30.28
CA ASN A 25 -20.61 26.71 30.73
C ASN A 25 -20.23 27.61 29.54
N SER A 26 -19.76 27.04 28.42
CA SER A 26 -19.50 27.80 27.19
C SER A 26 -20.79 28.24 26.48
N LEU A 27 -21.88 27.49 26.59
CA LEU A 27 -23.20 27.90 26.09
C LEU A 27 -23.82 29.01 26.96
N LEU A 28 -23.71 28.89 28.28
CA LEU A 28 -24.16 29.90 29.23
C LEU A 28 -23.34 31.21 29.07
N GLY A 29 -22.02 31.11 28.94
CA GLY A 29 -21.13 32.26 28.65
C GLY A 29 -21.30 32.84 27.24
N ARG A 30 -21.75 32.03 26.26
CA ARG A 30 -22.14 32.50 24.93
C ARG A 30 -23.46 33.27 24.95
N SER A 31 -24.40 32.99 25.85
CA SER A 31 -25.68 33.70 25.90
C SER A 31 -25.52 35.20 26.23
N SER A 32 -24.54 35.55 27.08
CA SER A 32 -24.19 36.94 27.40
C SER A 32 -23.40 37.65 26.29
N ALA A 33 -22.60 36.91 25.50
CA ALA A 33 -21.81 37.47 24.39
C ALA A 33 -22.59 37.55 23.05
N MET A 34 -23.65 36.75 22.90
CA MET A 34 -24.40 36.58 21.65
C MET A 34 -25.41 37.70 21.36
N ARG A 35 -25.64 38.66 22.28
CA ARG A 35 -26.39 39.88 21.97
C ARG A 35 -25.58 40.96 21.24
N SER A 36 -24.25 40.85 21.17
CA SER A 36 -23.39 41.94 20.64
C SER A 36 -22.54 41.57 19.41
N ALA A 37 -22.44 40.30 19.01
CA ALA A 37 -21.52 39.85 17.95
C ALA A 37 -22.19 39.20 16.72
N SER A 38 -23.52 39.18 16.66
CA SER A 38 -24.28 38.41 15.65
C SER A 38 -24.28 39.00 14.23
N ASN A 39 -23.71 40.20 14.00
CA ASN A 39 -23.76 40.86 12.70
C ASN A 39 -22.41 40.99 11.96
N LEU A 40 -21.28 40.56 12.53
CA LEU A 40 -19.96 40.70 11.88
C LEU A 40 -19.24 39.39 11.56
N ASN A 41 -19.66 38.25 12.14
CA ASN A 41 -18.92 36.98 12.01
C ASN A 41 -19.57 35.94 11.09
N THR A 42 -20.78 36.18 10.58
CA THR A 42 -21.47 35.26 9.67
C THR A 42 -20.86 35.22 8.26
N VAL A 43 -20.14 36.26 7.84
CA VAL A 43 -19.49 36.31 6.52
C VAL A 43 -18.10 35.66 6.51
N ASN A 44 -17.35 35.71 7.62
CA ASN A 44 -15.97 35.20 7.68
C ASN A 44 -15.85 33.73 8.12
N ALA A 45 -16.84 33.17 8.82
CA ALA A 45 -16.80 31.78 9.28
C ALA A 45 -17.05 30.75 8.15
N SER A 46 -17.82 31.09 7.12
CA SER A 46 -18.06 30.21 5.97
C SER A 46 -16.82 30.08 5.07
N LEU A 47 -15.99 31.13 5.00
CA LEU A 47 -14.77 31.17 4.21
C LEU A 47 -13.60 30.41 4.86
N MET A 48 -13.53 30.32 6.19
CA MET A 48 -12.46 29.58 6.89
C MET A 48 -12.76 28.11 7.16
N SER A 49 -14.03 27.68 7.16
CA SER A 49 -14.40 26.29 7.46
C SER A 49 -14.40 25.35 6.25
N GLY A 50 -14.36 25.88 5.02
CA GLY A 50 -14.49 25.07 3.80
C GLY A 50 -13.24 24.29 3.37
N ASN A 51 -12.08 24.56 3.96
CA ASN A 51 -10.79 24.06 3.44
C ASN A 51 -9.89 23.33 4.46
N LEU A 52 -10.29 23.16 5.73
CA LEU A 52 -9.35 22.71 6.78
C LEU A 52 -9.36 21.21 7.11
N VAL A 53 -10.28 20.42 6.56
CA VAL A 53 -10.19 18.95 6.62
C VAL A 53 -10.66 18.39 5.28
N LYS A 54 -9.83 18.51 4.24
CA LYS A 54 -9.97 17.60 3.10
C LYS A 54 -9.59 16.23 3.65
N ALA A 55 -10.59 15.44 4.06
CA ALA A 55 -10.37 14.06 4.47
C ALA A 55 -9.52 13.41 3.38
N MET A 56 -8.38 12.82 3.76
CA MET A 56 -7.56 12.11 2.79
C MET A 56 -8.47 11.09 2.11
N PRO A 57 -8.57 11.08 0.77
CA PRO A 57 -9.39 10.10 0.09
C PRO A 57 -8.89 8.71 0.51
N PRO A 58 -9.80 7.72 0.65
CA PRO A 58 -9.40 6.39 1.06
C PRO A 58 -8.29 5.83 0.16
N LEU A 59 -7.44 4.94 0.68
CA LEU A 59 -6.25 4.46 -0.02
C LEU A 59 -6.54 3.88 -1.42
N TRP A 60 -7.72 3.28 -1.59
CA TRP A 60 -8.16 2.76 -2.90
C TRP A 60 -8.52 3.86 -3.91
N GLU A 61 -8.87 5.05 -3.45
CA GLU A 61 -9.13 6.24 -4.26
C GLU A 61 -7.83 7.00 -4.58
N LEU A 62 -6.82 6.96 -3.68
CA LEU A 62 -5.45 7.40 -4.00
C LEU A 62 -4.76 6.51 -5.04
N ALA A 63 -5.09 5.22 -5.10
CA ALA A 63 -4.65 4.32 -6.17
C ALA A 63 -5.34 4.63 -7.54
N GLY A 64 -6.25 5.61 -7.56
CA GLY A 64 -7.16 5.96 -8.64
C GLY A 64 -6.53 6.72 -9.81
N HIS A 65 -5.88 5.96 -10.70
CA HIS A 65 -5.86 6.10 -12.17
C HIS A 65 -5.29 4.79 -12.79
N ASN A 66 -4.51 4.03 -12.01
CA ASN A 66 -3.77 2.85 -12.47
C ASN A 66 -4.10 1.56 -11.70
N ARG A 67 -5.36 1.37 -11.31
CA ARG A 67 -5.86 0.18 -10.59
C ARG A 67 -5.53 -1.14 -11.30
N ASN A 68 -5.30 -1.10 -12.61
CA ASN A 68 -4.89 -2.24 -13.41
C ASN A 68 -3.58 -2.87 -12.90
N PHE A 69 -2.62 -2.07 -12.41
CA PHE A 69 -1.37 -2.63 -11.87
C PHE A 69 -1.58 -3.39 -10.58
N VAL A 70 -2.47 -2.95 -9.69
CA VAL A 70 -2.80 -3.70 -8.47
C VAL A 70 -3.45 -5.05 -8.81
N ARG A 71 -4.30 -5.10 -9.84
CA ARG A 71 -4.87 -6.36 -10.34
C ARG A 71 -3.79 -7.28 -10.93
N LEU A 72 -2.88 -6.73 -11.73
CA LEU A 72 -1.75 -7.47 -12.30
C LEU A 72 -0.79 -7.97 -11.21
N ALA A 73 -0.57 -7.18 -10.16
CA ALA A 73 0.20 -7.56 -8.99
C ALA A 73 -0.43 -8.75 -8.26
N GLY A 74 -1.77 -8.71 -8.07
CA GLY A 74 -2.52 -9.82 -7.49
C GLY A 74 -2.43 -11.10 -8.32
N LEU A 75 -2.59 -10.98 -9.65
CA LEU A 75 -2.47 -12.11 -10.56
C LEU A 75 -1.06 -12.71 -10.56
N SER A 76 -0.04 -11.85 -10.64
CA SER A 76 1.37 -12.26 -10.62
C SER A 76 1.76 -12.87 -9.27
N GLY A 77 1.30 -12.30 -8.15
CA GLY A 77 1.51 -12.86 -6.82
C GLY A 77 0.85 -14.23 -6.67
N ALA A 78 -0.38 -14.41 -7.17
CA ALA A 78 -1.03 -15.71 -7.19
C ALA A 78 -0.24 -16.74 -8.03
N ALA A 79 0.26 -16.34 -9.20
CA ALA A 79 1.11 -17.18 -10.02
C ALA A 79 2.42 -17.56 -9.30
N ALA A 80 3.04 -16.63 -8.59
CA ALA A 80 4.24 -16.88 -7.79
C ALA A 80 3.98 -17.86 -6.63
N VAL A 81 2.80 -17.78 -5.98
CA VAL A 81 2.39 -18.76 -4.94
C VAL A 81 2.22 -20.15 -5.55
N ILE A 82 1.51 -20.27 -6.68
CA ILE A 82 1.29 -21.55 -7.37
C ILE A 82 2.64 -22.17 -7.76
N LEU A 83 3.52 -21.37 -8.38
CA LEU A 83 4.85 -21.84 -8.77
C LEU A 83 5.68 -22.21 -7.54
N GLY A 84 5.67 -21.42 -6.48
CA GLY A 84 6.33 -21.75 -5.22
C GLY A 84 5.87 -23.08 -4.62
N ALA A 85 4.56 -23.33 -4.61
CA ALA A 85 4.00 -24.60 -4.17
C ALA A 85 4.51 -25.76 -5.05
N ILE A 86 4.44 -25.61 -6.38
CA ILE A 86 4.98 -26.61 -7.32
C ILE A 86 6.46 -26.87 -7.04
N GLY A 87 7.27 -25.83 -6.88
CA GLY A 87 8.71 -25.95 -6.61
C GLY A 87 9.03 -26.73 -5.34
N SER A 88 8.24 -26.53 -4.28
CA SER A 88 8.44 -27.20 -3.00
C SER A 88 8.10 -28.70 -3.03
N HIS A 89 7.14 -29.10 -3.87
CA HIS A 89 6.66 -30.49 -3.98
C HIS A 89 7.24 -31.26 -5.17
N ASN A 90 7.90 -30.58 -6.13
CA ASN A 90 8.40 -31.23 -7.33
C ASN A 90 9.65 -32.08 -7.04
N ALA A 91 9.47 -33.41 -7.12
CA ALA A 91 10.52 -34.38 -6.86
C ALA A 91 11.75 -34.22 -7.77
N LYS A 92 11.60 -33.66 -8.98
CA LYS A 92 12.73 -33.41 -9.89
C LYS A 92 13.79 -32.45 -9.32
N PHE A 93 13.40 -31.58 -8.39
CA PHE A 93 14.31 -30.67 -7.69
C PHE A 93 15.03 -31.31 -6.49
N LYS A 94 14.68 -32.55 -6.09
CA LYS A 94 15.45 -33.29 -5.09
C LYS A 94 16.78 -33.79 -5.65
N ASP A 95 16.78 -34.22 -6.91
CA ASP A 95 17.96 -34.84 -7.53
C ASP A 95 18.88 -33.82 -8.23
N ASN A 96 18.42 -32.57 -8.41
CA ASN A 96 19.16 -31.50 -9.06
C ASN A 96 19.18 -30.22 -8.23
N ALA A 97 20.13 -30.14 -7.28
CA ALA A 97 20.29 -29.00 -6.38
C ALA A 97 20.55 -27.66 -7.10
N GLU A 98 21.28 -27.67 -8.22
CA GLU A 98 21.51 -26.46 -9.02
C GLU A 98 20.20 -25.91 -9.60
N MET A 99 19.38 -26.78 -10.22
CA MET A 99 18.12 -26.37 -10.82
C MET A 99 17.11 -25.90 -9.77
N ARG A 100 17.17 -26.47 -8.56
CA ARG A 100 16.42 -25.98 -7.42
C ARG A 100 16.84 -24.57 -7.02
N ALA A 101 18.14 -24.28 -6.93
CA ALA A 101 18.63 -22.94 -6.62
C ALA A 101 18.21 -21.90 -7.70
N VAL A 102 18.24 -22.29 -8.98
CA VAL A 102 17.75 -21.45 -10.08
C VAL A 102 16.25 -21.20 -9.95
N PHE A 103 15.46 -22.23 -9.64
CA PHE A 103 14.02 -22.11 -9.41
C PHE A 103 13.70 -21.17 -8.25
N ASP A 104 14.36 -21.36 -7.10
CA ASP A 104 14.16 -20.55 -5.90
C ASP A 104 14.52 -19.09 -6.16
N THR A 105 15.57 -18.84 -6.94
CA THR A 105 15.93 -17.49 -7.39
C THR A 105 14.84 -16.89 -8.26
N ALA A 106 14.34 -17.64 -9.25
CA ALA A 106 13.24 -17.19 -10.12
C ALA A 106 12.00 -16.80 -9.30
N ASN A 107 11.63 -17.66 -8.33
CA ASN A 107 10.45 -17.48 -7.51
C ASN A 107 10.57 -16.30 -6.56
N ARG A 108 11.73 -16.12 -5.92
CA ARG A 108 12.01 -14.97 -5.05
C ARG A 108 11.90 -13.66 -5.84
N PHE A 109 12.53 -13.59 -7.01
CA PHE A 109 12.45 -12.40 -7.86
C PHE A 109 11.03 -12.17 -8.38
N HIS A 110 10.28 -13.21 -8.74
CA HIS A 110 8.87 -13.07 -9.10
C HIS A 110 8.07 -12.41 -7.97
N PHE A 111 8.15 -12.95 -6.74
CA PHE A 111 7.44 -12.39 -5.58
C PHE A 111 7.81 -10.95 -5.27
N PHE A 112 9.10 -10.61 -5.22
CA PHE A 112 9.52 -9.24 -4.89
C PHE A 112 8.98 -8.21 -5.87
N HIS A 113 8.97 -8.54 -7.17
CA HIS A 113 8.46 -7.64 -8.19
C HIS A 113 6.94 -7.64 -8.28
N SER A 114 6.25 -8.74 -7.94
CA SER A 114 4.79 -8.75 -7.76
C SER A 114 4.35 -7.83 -6.61
N ILE A 115 5.08 -7.83 -5.50
CA ILE A 115 4.80 -6.94 -4.37
C ILE A 115 5.11 -5.49 -4.76
N ALA A 116 6.24 -5.25 -5.43
CA ALA A 116 6.58 -3.92 -5.95
C ALA A 116 5.51 -3.38 -6.92
N LEU A 117 4.92 -4.23 -7.76
CA LEU A 117 3.80 -3.88 -8.66
C LEU A 117 2.58 -3.31 -7.91
N MET A 118 2.34 -3.71 -6.66
CA MET A 118 1.26 -3.13 -5.85
C MET A 118 1.49 -1.65 -5.53
N GLY A 119 2.76 -1.23 -5.40
CA GLY A 119 3.16 0.15 -5.10
C GLY A 119 3.20 1.07 -6.33
N ILE A 120 3.15 0.52 -7.54
CA ILE A 120 3.27 1.29 -8.80
C ILE A 120 2.25 2.43 -8.95
N PRO A 121 0.97 2.32 -8.52
CA PRO A 121 0.03 3.43 -8.61
C PRO A 121 0.50 4.71 -7.88
N LEU A 122 1.45 4.60 -6.95
CA LEU A 122 2.02 5.72 -6.21
C LEU A 122 3.20 6.40 -6.94
N ALA A 123 3.72 5.80 -8.01
CA ALA A 123 4.85 6.35 -8.77
C ALA A 123 4.44 7.58 -9.60
N ARG A 124 5.39 8.47 -9.90
CA ARG A 124 5.21 9.63 -10.78
C ARG A 124 4.77 9.22 -12.20
N TYR A 125 5.41 8.17 -12.73
CA TYR A 125 5.15 7.61 -14.06
C TYR A 125 4.72 6.14 -13.96
N PRO A 126 3.48 5.86 -13.51
CA PRO A 126 3.04 4.52 -13.17
C PRO A 126 2.96 3.60 -14.39
N MET A 127 2.54 4.12 -15.55
CA MET A 127 2.46 3.34 -16.79
C MET A 127 3.82 2.84 -17.27
N VAL A 128 4.83 3.73 -17.29
CA VAL A 128 6.19 3.40 -17.71
C VAL A 128 6.85 2.46 -16.70
N THR A 129 6.83 2.84 -15.42
CA THR A 129 7.44 2.03 -14.34
C THR A 129 6.78 0.65 -14.25
N GLY A 130 5.44 0.58 -14.28
CA GLY A 130 4.69 -0.67 -14.18
C GLY A 130 4.88 -1.59 -15.39
N SER A 131 4.94 -1.05 -16.61
CA SER A 131 5.22 -1.84 -17.81
C SER A 131 6.65 -2.41 -17.83
N LEU A 132 7.65 -1.58 -17.50
CA LEU A 132 9.04 -2.03 -17.35
C LEU A 132 9.16 -3.13 -16.28
N MET A 133 8.49 -2.95 -15.14
CA MET A 133 8.48 -3.92 -14.06
C MET A 133 7.85 -5.25 -14.48
N LEU A 134 6.68 -5.21 -15.12
CA LEU A 134 5.95 -6.40 -15.56
C LEU A 134 6.71 -7.17 -16.64
N VAL A 135 7.23 -6.47 -17.66
CA VAL A 135 7.98 -7.09 -18.76
C VAL A 135 9.33 -7.62 -18.26
N GLY A 136 10.06 -6.83 -17.47
CA GLY A 136 11.34 -7.24 -16.88
C GLY A 136 11.20 -8.47 -15.99
N MET A 137 10.18 -8.50 -15.13
CA MET A 137 9.88 -9.64 -14.26
C MET A 137 9.52 -10.89 -15.08
N SER A 138 8.66 -10.75 -16.09
CA SER A 138 8.25 -11.87 -16.94
C SER A 138 9.42 -12.47 -17.72
N LEU A 139 10.29 -11.62 -18.28
CA LEU A 139 11.49 -12.07 -19.01
C LEU A 139 12.51 -12.70 -18.07
N PHE A 140 12.82 -12.06 -16.94
CA PHE A 140 13.81 -12.56 -15.99
C PHE A 140 13.33 -13.86 -15.34
N SER A 141 12.24 -13.81 -14.59
CA SER A 141 11.73 -14.97 -13.85
C SER A 141 11.24 -16.07 -14.78
N GLY A 142 10.59 -15.74 -15.91
CA GLY A 142 10.15 -16.72 -16.90
C GLY A 142 11.29 -17.52 -17.52
N CYS A 143 12.41 -16.86 -17.88
CA CYS A 143 13.58 -17.57 -18.41
C CYS A 143 14.22 -18.50 -17.36
N LEU A 144 14.27 -18.08 -16.09
CA LEU A 144 14.82 -18.91 -15.02
C LEU A 144 13.91 -20.09 -14.70
N TYR A 145 12.58 -19.91 -14.68
CA TYR A 145 11.63 -21.02 -14.53
C TYR A 145 11.77 -22.02 -15.68
N TYR A 146 11.88 -21.56 -16.92
CA TYR A 146 12.09 -22.44 -18.07
C TYR A 146 13.36 -23.29 -17.90
N ARG A 147 14.47 -22.65 -17.51
CA ARG A 147 15.76 -23.32 -17.28
C ARG A 147 15.65 -24.32 -16.14
N ALA A 148 14.96 -23.97 -15.05
CA ALA A 148 14.78 -24.85 -13.90
C ALA A 148 13.96 -26.10 -14.24
N PHE A 149 12.89 -25.99 -15.04
CA PHE A 149 12.06 -27.14 -15.42
C PHE A 149 12.67 -28.00 -16.53
N THR A 150 13.33 -27.38 -17.50
CA THR A 150 13.85 -28.07 -18.70
C THR A 150 15.27 -28.59 -18.49
N GLY A 151 16.04 -28.01 -17.55
CA GLY A 151 17.49 -28.26 -17.39
C GLY A 151 18.35 -27.67 -18.52
N ASN A 152 17.74 -27.32 -19.65
CA ASN A 152 18.40 -26.75 -20.81
C ASN A 152 18.54 -25.23 -20.70
N LYS A 153 19.58 -24.70 -21.36
CA LYS A 153 19.71 -23.25 -21.56
C LYS A 153 18.51 -22.76 -22.38
N PRO A 154 17.84 -21.67 -21.97
CA PRO A 154 16.74 -21.13 -22.75
C PRO A 154 17.23 -20.75 -24.15
N PRO A 155 16.41 -20.96 -25.19
CA PRO A 155 16.78 -20.68 -26.59
C PRO A 155 17.20 -19.21 -26.80
N PHE A 156 16.76 -18.32 -25.91
CA PHE A 156 17.15 -16.92 -25.88
C PHE A 156 17.93 -16.58 -24.60
N ALA A 157 19.17 -17.06 -24.50
CA ALA A 157 20.01 -16.87 -23.31
C ALA A 157 20.20 -15.39 -22.88
N ARG A 158 20.04 -14.42 -23.79
CA ARG A 158 20.12 -12.98 -23.48
C ARG A 158 18.84 -12.39 -22.88
N MET A 159 17.71 -13.10 -22.88
CA MET A 159 16.46 -12.58 -22.32
C MET A 159 16.54 -12.37 -20.81
N ALA A 160 17.21 -13.26 -20.08
CA ALA A 160 17.38 -13.10 -18.63
C ALA A 160 18.15 -11.81 -18.27
N PRO A 161 19.36 -11.54 -18.80
CA PRO A 161 20.05 -10.28 -18.50
C PRO A 161 19.29 -9.05 -19.00
N MET A 162 18.58 -9.13 -20.14
CA MET A 162 17.71 -8.03 -20.60
C MET A 162 16.52 -7.80 -19.65
N GLY A 163 15.92 -8.86 -19.10
CA GLY A 163 14.87 -8.74 -18.08
C GLY A 163 15.42 -8.07 -16.82
N GLY A 164 16.62 -8.46 -16.39
CA GLY A 164 17.31 -7.86 -15.25
C GLY A 164 17.59 -6.36 -15.44
N THR A 165 18.05 -5.94 -16.62
CA THR A 165 18.27 -4.51 -16.90
C THR A 165 16.96 -3.72 -16.89
N LEU A 166 15.88 -4.26 -17.44
CA LEU A 166 14.55 -3.64 -17.38
C LEU A 166 14.06 -3.47 -15.94
N LEU A 167 14.29 -4.48 -15.08
CA LEU A 167 13.96 -4.40 -13.66
C LEU A 167 14.77 -3.31 -12.95
N ILE A 168 16.07 -3.20 -13.22
CA ILE A 168 16.91 -2.12 -12.67
C ILE A 168 16.36 -0.76 -13.09
N VAL A 169 16.05 -0.57 -14.38
CA VAL A 169 15.50 0.70 -14.87
C VAL A 169 14.12 0.98 -14.27
N ALA A 170 13.27 -0.04 -14.07
CA ALA A 170 11.98 0.10 -13.41
C ALA A 170 12.11 0.56 -11.96
N TRP A 171 13.09 0.05 -11.20
CA TRP A 171 13.36 0.51 -9.86
C TRP A 171 13.91 1.94 -9.84
N LEU A 172 14.79 2.29 -10.78
CA LEU A 172 15.32 3.65 -10.90
C LEU A 172 14.24 4.66 -11.31
N SER A 173 13.27 4.27 -12.13
CA SER A 173 12.18 5.17 -12.55
C SER A 173 11.22 5.53 -11.42
N LEU A 174 11.26 4.82 -10.28
CA LEU A 174 10.55 5.19 -9.05
C LEU A 174 11.14 6.44 -8.36
N LEU A 175 12.37 6.85 -8.71
CA LEU A 175 13.01 8.05 -8.16
C LEU A 175 12.52 9.36 -8.80
N LEU A 176 11.81 9.26 -9.92
CA LEU A 176 11.22 10.39 -10.66
C LEU A 176 9.88 10.79 -10.05
#